data_AF-A0A9P5BR87-F1
#
_entry.id   AF-A0A9P5BR87-F1
#
_cell.length_a   1.000
_cell.length_b   1.000
_cell.length_c   1.000
_cell.angle_alpha   90.00
_cell.angle_beta   90.00
_cell.angle_gamma   90.00
#
_symmetry.space_group_name_H-M   'P 1'
#
loop_
_entity.id
_entity.type
_entity.pdbx_description
1 polymer ?
#
loop_
_entity_poly.entity_id
_entity_poly.type
_entity_poly.pdbx_seq_one_letter_code
_entity_poly.pdbx_strand_id
1 'polypeptide(L)'
;MPKQHMIFGRPLPRFGTRRISFLLVSISIFAVFSLLFTLPSTIPSGPSLSKYTDHKFSIPAAIKNPFSATSRLNPFRTPSHAPPRQQNDTYGESSWWADWKWLSVPFSSSLTLDEERSLLPPLKTRPPIYCYYDTTIKKPADAKDAESELLLTWRRAWWARGFKPIILSAAEAMKNPLYDELQRNKEMDADLKTDMMRWLAWDNMRGGLLAYHTTLPMGSHEDPLIAYLRRGEYPQLTRWNNLGNGLFAGAEKDVTAALKATMASSKLKETKDFVAAASEDTFKIDNFPKAIAYYDVDIIQDKYPKVAEAIAGDRAAGLRGLKQLINAHLHTTWQNVFSDGIAVLKPLPQHMTHLIDNAWHLADDLSMCPESPMPGSCPPNNPKCKPCVPAQSMHIATPPRYRNTTTLYTIGTVPHPYTTVLLTNLNDNIEIPWIRRKSDRDAWLTAITTELMGVGIGSEPRILRFKEAVAGEFATAHSLWLTAEKDLPKDLDWHFGFAIPHNATDGTSETPVPGPERRPQPKHDPADGPVASEEELEKEPPLLKRARDMGKTKDPKDLAVRSAIEAWNLADTEAWKFARAFLARRIVERKEWEDSESQYAGGVGSEKGRRQSLGDRWLDRD
;
A
#
# COMPACT_ATOMS: atom_id res chain seq x y z
N MET A 1 -8.54 -33.44 -82.04
CA MET A 1 -9.66 -34.19 -81.42
C MET A 1 -10.02 -33.54 -80.09
N PRO A 2 -11.30 -33.25 -79.78
CA PRO A 2 -11.70 -32.66 -78.51
C PRO A 2 -11.89 -33.72 -77.41
N LYS A 3 -11.35 -33.49 -76.20
CA LYS A 3 -11.58 -34.36 -75.04
C LYS A 3 -13.05 -34.32 -74.62
N GLN A 4 -13.66 -35.49 -74.46
CA GLN A 4 -15.04 -35.65 -74.00
C GLN A 4 -15.03 -36.07 -72.53
N HIS A 5 -15.52 -35.21 -71.64
CA HIS A 5 -15.54 -35.49 -70.21
C HIS A 5 -16.73 -36.39 -69.84
N MET A 6 -16.45 -37.46 -69.08
CA MET A 6 -17.44 -38.43 -68.61
C MET A 6 -17.52 -38.38 -67.08
N ILE A 7 -18.72 -38.58 -66.54
CA ILE A 7 -18.96 -38.75 -65.10
C ILE A 7 -19.84 -40.00 -64.94
N PHE A 8 -19.45 -40.89 -64.03
CA PHE A 8 -20.10 -42.19 -63.77
C PHE A 8 -20.43 -43.00 -65.05
N GLY A 9 -19.47 -43.09 -65.97
CA GLY A 9 -19.59 -43.93 -67.17
C GLY A 9 -20.55 -43.41 -68.25
N ARG A 10 -21.13 -42.20 -68.10
CA ARG A 10 -21.93 -41.55 -69.14
C ARG A 10 -21.27 -40.24 -69.60
N PRO A 11 -21.33 -39.91 -70.91
CA PRO A 11 -20.81 -38.63 -71.40
C PRO A 11 -21.69 -37.47 -70.95
N LEU A 12 -21.07 -36.40 -70.45
CA LEU A 12 -21.80 -35.19 -70.07
C LEU A 12 -22.41 -34.51 -71.32
N PRO A 13 -23.71 -34.18 -71.33
CA PRO A 13 -24.30 -33.41 -72.42
C PRO A 13 -23.72 -31.98 -72.43
N ARG A 14 -23.48 -31.42 -73.61
CA ARG A 14 -22.98 -30.05 -73.75
C ARG A 14 -24.07 -29.04 -73.35
N PHE A 15 -23.95 -28.49 -72.15
CA PHE A 15 -24.85 -27.44 -71.66
C PHE A 15 -24.62 -26.13 -72.41
N GLY A 16 -25.58 -25.73 -73.25
CA GLY A 16 -25.54 -24.47 -73.99
C GLY A 16 -25.76 -23.25 -73.09
N THR A 17 -24.88 -22.25 -73.21
CA THR A 17 -24.84 -21.02 -72.39
C THR A 17 -26.17 -20.28 -72.28
N ARG A 18 -27.03 -20.32 -73.31
CA ARG A 18 -28.37 -19.72 -73.33
C ARG A 18 -29.29 -20.16 -72.17
N ARG A 19 -29.15 -21.39 -71.64
CA ARG A 19 -30.02 -21.86 -70.55
C ARG A 19 -29.62 -21.34 -69.16
N ILE A 20 -28.34 -21.02 -68.95
CA ILE A 20 -27.84 -20.50 -67.67
C ILE A 20 -28.23 -19.02 -67.51
N SER A 21 -28.10 -18.22 -68.56
CA SER A 21 -28.50 -16.80 -68.55
C SER A 21 -29.99 -16.63 -68.24
N PHE A 22 -30.86 -17.48 -68.81
CA PHE A 22 -32.29 -17.44 -68.53
C PHE A 22 -32.63 -17.75 -67.07
N LEU A 23 -31.93 -18.74 -66.49
CA LEU A 23 -32.13 -19.18 -65.10
C LEU A 23 -31.71 -18.07 -64.12
N LEU A 24 -30.56 -17.42 -64.35
CA LEU A 24 -30.11 -16.28 -63.55
C LEU A 24 -31.08 -15.10 -63.62
N VAL A 25 -31.56 -14.73 -64.82
CA VAL A 25 -32.56 -13.66 -64.98
C VAL A 25 -33.86 -13.98 -64.23
N SER A 26 -34.35 -15.23 -64.29
CA SER A 26 -35.54 -15.62 -63.54
C SER A 26 -35.36 -15.57 -62.02
N ILE A 27 -34.16 -15.89 -61.49
CA ILE A 27 -33.84 -15.76 -60.06
C ILE A 27 -33.79 -14.28 -59.65
N SER A 28 -33.19 -13.40 -60.46
CA SER A 28 -33.16 -11.96 -60.19
C SER A 28 -34.56 -11.34 -60.18
N ILE A 29 -35.43 -11.71 -61.15
CA ILE A 29 -36.83 -11.24 -61.18
C ILE A 29 -37.59 -11.74 -59.96
N PHE A 30 -37.45 -13.02 -59.58
CA PHE A 30 -38.10 -13.59 -58.39
C PHE A 30 -37.67 -12.91 -57.10
N ALA A 31 -36.38 -12.58 -56.95
CA ALA A 31 -35.86 -11.85 -55.78
C ALA A 31 -36.47 -10.44 -55.68
N VAL A 32 -36.57 -9.70 -56.78
CA VAL A 32 -37.17 -8.35 -56.80
C VAL A 32 -38.68 -8.41 -56.54
N PHE A 33 -39.39 -9.38 -57.12
CA PHE A 33 -40.83 -9.58 -56.85
C PHE A 33 -41.10 -9.93 -55.38
N SER A 34 -40.26 -10.80 -54.79
CA SER A 34 -40.37 -11.16 -53.37
C SER A 34 -40.19 -9.96 -52.44
N LEU A 35 -39.28 -9.05 -52.78
CA LEU A 35 -38.96 -7.86 -51.99
C LEU A 35 -40.01 -6.76 -52.11
N LEU A 36 -40.75 -6.70 -53.22
CA LEU A 36 -41.83 -5.72 -53.45
C LEU A 36 -43.21 -6.18 -52.94
N PHE A 37 -43.49 -7.49 -52.88
CA PHE A 37 -44.82 -8.02 -52.54
C PHE A 37 -44.97 -8.57 -51.11
N THR A 38 -43.93 -8.54 -50.27
CA THR A 38 -43.99 -9.05 -48.88
C THR A 38 -44.19 -7.95 -47.81
N LEU A 39 -44.64 -6.75 -48.21
CA LEU A 39 -45.08 -5.68 -47.31
C LEU A 39 -46.61 -5.51 -47.37
N PRO A 40 -47.38 -6.06 -46.40
CA PRO A 40 -48.81 -5.81 -46.30
C PRO A 40 -49.09 -4.51 -45.51
N SER A 41 -49.44 -3.43 -46.22
CA SER A 41 -49.93 -2.18 -45.63
C SER A 41 -51.45 -2.06 -45.78
N THR A 42 -52.18 -1.84 -44.66
CA THR A 42 -53.59 -1.34 -44.56
C THR A 42 -54.74 -2.24 -45.09
N ILE A 43 -56.06 -2.14 -44.78
CA ILE A 43 -56.98 -1.58 -43.72
C ILE A 43 -58.42 -2.10 -44.14
N PRO A 44 -59.48 -2.30 -43.30
CA PRO A 44 -59.69 -2.85 -41.94
C PRO A 44 -60.73 -4.03 -41.89
N SER A 45 -60.99 -4.67 -40.73
CA SER A 45 -62.36 -5.04 -40.20
C SER A 45 -62.35 -6.19 -39.17
N GLY A 46 -63.08 -6.02 -38.06
CA GLY A 46 -63.55 -7.12 -37.19
C GLY A 46 -62.60 -7.57 -36.05
N PRO A 47 -63.12 -7.91 -34.85
CA PRO A 47 -62.29 -8.28 -33.69
C PRO A 47 -62.03 -9.80 -33.62
N SER A 48 -60.76 -10.21 -33.65
CA SER A 48 -60.37 -11.61 -33.38
C SER A 48 -59.21 -11.74 -32.40
N LEU A 49 -59.55 -11.99 -31.12
CA LEU A 49 -58.85 -12.86 -30.14
C LEU A 49 -57.32 -12.79 -29.90
N SER A 50 -56.54 -11.97 -30.59
CA SER A 50 -55.08 -11.83 -30.37
C SER A 50 -54.69 -11.01 -29.13
N LYS A 51 -55.66 -10.31 -28.52
CA LYS A 51 -55.43 -9.36 -27.41
C LYS A 51 -54.96 -9.99 -26.09
N TYR A 52 -54.83 -11.32 -26.03
CA TYR A 52 -54.40 -12.08 -24.84
C TYR A 52 -53.15 -12.95 -25.05
N THR A 53 -52.53 -12.93 -26.25
CA THR A 53 -51.35 -13.79 -26.54
C THR A 53 -50.05 -13.04 -26.80
N ASP A 54 -50.07 -11.71 -26.96
CA ASP A 54 -48.87 -10.89 -27.19
C ASP A 54 -48.17 -10.42 -25.90
N HIS A 55 -47.95 -11.35 -24.96
CA HIS A 55 -46.90 -11.19 -23.93
C HIS A 55 -45.53 -11.57 -24.51
N LYS A 56 -45.13 -10.90 -25.60
CA LYS A 56 -43.74 -10.87 -26.04
C LYS A 56 -42.96 -10.08 -24.99
N PHE A 57 -42.29 -10.80 -24.08
CA PHE A 57 -41.34 -10.22 -23.14
C PHE A 57 -40.28 -9.43 -23.93
N SER A 58 -40.43 -8.11 -23.99
CA SER A 58 -39.43 -7.25 -24.61
C SER A 58 -38.22 -7.24 -23.69
N ILE A 59 -37.23 -8.10 -23.99
CA ILE A 59 -35.91 -8.06 -23.35
C ILE A 59 -35.44 -6.61 -23.40
N PRO A 60 -35.29 -5.90 -22.25
CA PRO A 60 -34.97 -4.50 -22.22
C PRO A 60 -33.71 -4.21 -23.04
N ALA A 61 -33.65 -3.04 -23.69
CA ALA A 61 -32.47 -2.67 -24.50
C ALA A 61 -31.15 -2.76 -23.69
N ALA A 62 -31.22 -2.52 -22.37
CA ALA A 62 -30.12 -2.70 -21.44
C ALA A 62 -29.60 -4.15 -21.31
N ILE A 63 -30.42 -5.19 -21.56
CA ILE A 63 -29.98 -6.60 -21.57
C ILE A 63 -29.46 -7.00 -22.95
N LYS A 64 -29.98 -6.40 -24.04
CA LYS A 64 -29.50 -6.67 -25.41
C LYS A 64 -28.13 -6.04 -25.70
N ASN A 65 -27.81 -4.91 -25.07
CA ASN A 65 -26.51 -4.25 -25.14
C ASN A 65 -26.12 -3.72 -23.74
N PRO A 66 -25.65 -4.60 -22.82
CA PRO A 66 -25.34 -4.22 -21.44
C PRO A 66 -24.29 -3.11 -21.34
N PHE A 67 -23.34 -3.06 -22.28
CA PHE A 67 -22.25 -2.08 -22.32
C PHE A 67 -22.56 -0.80 -23.11
N SER A 68 -23.79 -0.58 -23.59
CA SER A 68 -24.14 0.70 -24.24
C SER A 68 -24.06 1.86 -23.22
N ALA A 69 -23.63 3.05 -23.65
CA ALA A 69 -23.66 4.27 -22.82
C ALA A 69 -25.07 4.60 -22.27
N THR A 70 -26.12 4.17 -22.97
CA THR A 70 -27.53 4.36 -22.55
C THR A 70 -28.02 3.27 -21.59
N SER A 71 -27.32 2.15 -21.49
CA SER A 71 -27.72 1.01 -20.65
C SER A 71 -27.59 1.35 -19.16
N ARG A 72 -28.58 0.93 -18.37
CA ARG A 72 -28.51 0.96 -16.89
C ARG A 72 -27.63 -0.15 -16.32
N LEU A 73 -27.26 -1.15 -17.13
CA LEU A 73 -26.39 -2.26 -16.75
C LEU A 73 -24.91 -2.02 -17.12
N ASN A 74 -24.57 -0.86 -17.70
CA ASN A 74 -23.20 -0.53 -18.05
C ASN A 74 -22.43 -0.07 -16.79
N PRO A 75 -21.43 -0.83 -16.29
CA PRO A 75 -20.68 -0.44 -15.10
C PRO A 75 -19.82 0.81 -15.31
N PHE A 76 -19.52 1.18 -16.56
CA PHE A 76 -18.67 2.32 -16.94
C PHE A 76 -19.45 3.58 -17.35
N ARG A 77 -20.77 3.60 -17.13
CA ARG A 77 -21.59 4.78 -17.38
C ARG A 77 -21.24 5.90 -16.38
N THR A 78 -21.04 7.12 -16.89
CA THR A 78 -20.87 8.32 -16.06
C THR A 78 -22.13 8.60 -15.21
N PRO A 79 -21.97 8.92 -13.92
CA PRO A 79 -23.10 9.20 -13.04
C PRO A 79 -23.77 10.53 -13.41
N SER A 80 -25.06 10.66 -13.11
CA SER A 80 -25.84 11.88 -13.37
C SER A 80 -25.92 12.84 -12.17
N HIS A 81 -25.42 12.40 -11.01
CA HIS A 81 -25.30 13.18 -9.77
C HIS A 81 -23.97 12.83 -9.10
N ALA A 82 -23.37 13.79 -8.38
CA ALA A 82 -22.15 13.55 -7.64
C ALA A 82 -22.37 12.46 -6.56
N PRO A 83 -21.40 11.55 -6.33
CA PRO A 83 -21.53 10.52 -5.32
C PRO A 83 -21.52 11.15 -3.91
N PRO A 84 -22.23 10.56 -2.94
CA PRO A 84 -22.31 11.10 -1.58
C PRO A 84 -20.94 11.22 -0.92
N ARG A 85 -20.85 12.08 0.09
CA ARG A 85 -19.68 12.17 0.96
C ARG A 85 -19.53 10.86 1.75
N GLN A 86 -18.31 10.35 1.81
CA GLN A 86 -17.93 9.19 2.62
C GLN A 86 -17.40 9.68 3.97
N GLN A 87 -17.34 8.78 4.97
CA GLN A 87 -16.64 9.12 6.21
C GLN A 87 -15.16 9.36 5.92
N ASN A 88 -14.64 10.42 6.53
CA ASN A 88 -13.21 10.76 6.54
C ASN A 88 -12.64 10.91 5.12
N ASP A 89 -13.41 11.56 4.22
CA ASP A 89 -13.09 11.72 2.80
C ASP A 89 -12.35 13.03 2.44
N THR A 90 -11.83 13.72 3.47
CA THR A 90 -11.09 14.97 3.36
C THR A 90 -9.93 15.04 4.37
N TYR A 91 -8.78 15.58 3.96
CA TYR A 91 -7.70 15.95 4.87
C TYR A 91 -6.87 17.11 4.31
N GLY A 92 -6.81 18.22 5.05
CA GLY A 92 -6.27 19.48 4.58
C GLY A 92 -6.97 19.93 3.29
N GLU A 93 -6.19 20.20 2.25
CA GLU A 93 -6.67 20.63 0.92
C GLU A 93 -7.04 19.45 -0.02
N SER A 94 -7.05 18.22 0.48
CA SER A 94 -7.27 17.02 -0.35
C SER A 94 -8.61 16.39 -0.01
N SER A 95 -9.39 16.04 -1.03
CA SER A 95 -10.60 15.26 -0.88
C SER A 95 -10.61 14.06 -1.82
N TRP A 96 -11.32 13.00 -1.45
CA TRP A 96 -11.39 11.79 -2.25
C TRP A 96 -12.77 11.12 -2.24
N TRP A 97 -12.93 10.16 -3.14
CA TRP A 97 -14.01 9.19 -3.15
C TRP A 97 -13.40 7.80 -3.40
N ALA A 98 -13.69 6.86 -2.52
CA ALA A 98 -13.19 5.49 -2.60
C ALA A 98 -14.20 4.59 -3.32
N ASP A 99 -13.84 4.06 -4.50
CA ASP A 99 -14.67 3.16 -5.30
C ASP A 99 -13.80 2.17 -6.10
N TRP A 100 -14.31 0.95 -6.33
CA TRP A 100 -13.59 -0.11 -7.04
C TRP A 100 -13.30 0.23 -8.51
N LYS A 101 -14.02 1.20 -9.09
CA LYS A 101 -13.87 1.71 -10.47
C LYS A 101 -12.68 2.66 -10.66
N TRP A 102 -11.83 2.87 -9.67
CA TRP A 102 -10.72 3.84 -9.70
C TRP A 102 -9.72 3.69 -10.86
N LEU A 103 -9.54 2.48 -11.43
CA LEU A 103 -8.75 2.24 -12.65
C LEU A 103 -9.57 2.16 -13.95
N SER A 104 -10.89 2.37 -13.90
CA SER A 104 -11.76 2.30 -15.09
C SER A 104 -11.90 3.63 -15.83
N VAL A 105 -11.49 4.75 -15.21
CA VAL A 105 -11.51 6.09 -15.79
C VAL A 105 -10.18 6.80 -15.55
N PRO A 106 -9.63 7.53 -16.54
CA PRO A 106 -8.37 8.24 -16.38
C PRO A 106 -8.48 9.40 -15.39
N PHE A 107 -9.55 10.20 -15.47
CA PHE A 107 -9.77 11.39 -14.65
C PHE A 107 -10.82 11.15 -13.56
N SER A 108 -10.56 11.63 -12.35
CA SER A 108 -11.43 11.42 -11.18
C SER A 108 -12.80 12.08 -11.34
N SER A 109 -12.83 13.30 -11.89
CA SER A 109 -14.03 14.09 -12.16
C SER A 109 -15.05 13.39 -13.07
N SER A 110 -14.61 12.41 -13.88
CA SER A 110 -15.51 11.60 -14.72
C SER A 110 -16.50 10.75 -13.91
N LEU A 111 -16.20 10.43 -12.65
CA LEU A 111 -17.10 9.71 -11.74
C LEU A 111 -17.46 10.49 -10.47
N THR A 112 -16.61 11.39 -9.98
CA THR A 112 -16.94 12.24 -8.83
C THR A 112 -17.84 13.43 -9.20
N LEU A 113 -17.84 13.86 -10.47
CA LEU A 113 -18.41 15.12 -10.94
C LEU A 113 -17.90 16.36 -10.15
N ASP A 114 -16.70 16.23 -9.57
CA ASP A 114 -16.04 17.21 -8.71
C ASP A 114 -14.53 17.18 -9.01
N GLU A 115 -14.01 18.27 -9.58
CA GLU A 115 -12.61 18.40 -10.00
C GLU A 115 -11.61 18.38 -8.82
N GLU A 116 -12.05 18.66 -7.59
CA GLU A 116 -11.19 18.66 -6.40
C GLU A 116 -11.28 17.36 -5.57
N ARG A 117 -11.99 16.35 -6.10
CA ARG A 117 -12.19 15.06 -5.44
C ARG A 117 -11.56 13.91 -6.22
N SER A 118 -10.46 13.39 -5.69
CA SER A 118 -9.70 12.27 -6.29
C SER A 118 -10.41 10.93 -6.11
N LEU A 119 -10.49 10.13 -7.16
CA LEU A 119 -11.06 8.79 -7.15
C LEU A 119 -9.97 7.77 -6.75
N LEU A 120 -10.09 7.19 -5.56
CA LEU A 120 -9.09 6.28 -4.97
C LEU A 120 -9.60 4.83 -4.89
N PRO A 121 -8.72 3.80 -4.84
CA PRO A 121 -9.13 2.44 -4.57
C PRO A 121 -9.86 2.31 -3.23
N PRO A 122 -10.80 1.36 -3.04
CA PRO A 122 -11.38 1.06 -1.73
C PRO A 122 -10.27 0.77 -0.70
N LEU A 123 -10.44 1.28 0.52
CA LEU A 123 -9.50 0.99 1.60
C LEU A 123 -9.62 -0.48 1.99
N LYS A 124 -8.53 -1.24 1.90
CA LYS A 124 -8.52 -2.66 2.31
C LYS A 124 -8.67 -2.76 3.82
N THR A 125 -9.55 -3.63 4.29
CA THR A 125 -9.68 -3.93 5.72
C THR A 125 -8.42 -4.64 6.21
N ARG A 126 -7.73 -4.03 7.17
CA ARG A 126 -6.57 -4.62 7.86
C ARG A 126 -7.06 -5.60 8.92
N PRO A 127 -6.68 -6.89 8.89
CA PRO A 127 -7.04 -7.81 9.97
C PRO A 127 -6.34 -7.39 11.27
N PRO A 128 -7.00 -7.56 12.43
CA PRO A 128 -6.41 -7.23 13.71
C PRO A 128 -5.32 -8.24 14.07
N ILE A 129 -4.25 -7.75 14.68
CA ILE A 129 -3.26 -8.58 15.38
C ILE A 129 -3.12 -8.09 16.81
N TYR A 130 -3.23 -9.03 17.74
CA TYR A 130 -3.28 -8.76 19.17
C TYR A 130 -1.94 -9.07 19.83
N CYS A 131 -1.51 -8.23 20.76
CA CYS A 131 -0.46 -8.53 21.72
C CYS A 131 -0.97 -8.25 23.13
N TYR A 132 -0.75 -9.17 24.07
CA TYR A 132 -1.07 -8.95 25.48
C TYR A 132 0.07 -8.23 26.20
N TYR A 133 -0.25 -7.17 26.94
CA TYR A 133 0.66 -6.45 27.82
C TYR A 133 -0.05 -6.07 29.12
N ASP A 134 0.41 -6.65 30.23
CA ASP A 134 -0.19 -6.41 31.54
C ASP A 134 0.34 -5.11 32.17
N THR A 135 -0.48 -4.07 32.13
CA THR A 135 -0.21 -2.75 32.70
C THR A 135 -0.31 -2.72 34.23
N THR A 136 -0.95 -3.71 34.85
CA THR A 136 -1.21 -3.77 36.30
C THR A 136 0.02 -4.18 37.10
N ILE A 137 0.95 -4.90 36.45
CA ILE A 137 2.21 -5.34 37.08
C ILE A 137 3.01 -4.12 37.55
N LYS A 138 3.42 -4.14 38.82
CA LYS A 138 4.30 -3.13 39.40
C LYS A 138 5.72 -3.34 38.84
N LYS A 139 6.20 -2.36 38.08
CA LYS A 139 7.55 -2.30 37.51
C LYS A 139 8.07 -0.86 37.64
N PRO A 140 9.40 -0.65 37.70
CA PRO A 140 10.02 0.67 37.56
C PRO A 140 9.53 1.43 36.31
N ALA A 141 9.51 2.77 36.38
CA ALA A 141 8.92 3.61 35.33
C ALA A 141 9.71 3.56 34.02
N ASP A 142 11.04 3.68 34.12
CA ASP A 142 12.02 3.48 33.05
C ASP A 142 11.88 2.13 32.34
N ALA A 143 11.62 1.05 33.08
CA ALA A 143 11.35 -0.27 32.51
C ALA A 143 10.00 -0.32 31.77
N LYS A 144 8.95 0.35 32.28
CA LYS A 144 7.65 0.47 31.59
C LYS A 144 7.75 1.31 30.32
N ASP A 145 8.57 2.34 30.33
CA ASP A 145 8.76 3.22 29.18
C ASP A 145 9.58 2.49 28.09
N ALA A 146 10.63 1.75 28.47
CA ALA A 146 11.36 0.87 27.54
C ALA A 146 10.48 -0.26 26.95
N GLU A 147 9.61 -0.89 27.75
CA GLU A 147 8.60 -1.84 27.24
C GLU A 147 7.59 -1.17 26.30
N SER A 148 7.20 0.09 26.57
CA SER A 148 6.30 0.88 25.72
C SER A 148 6.95 1.27 24.38
N GLU A 149 8.24 1.63 24.37
CA GLU A 149 8.98 1.90 23.13
C GLU A 149 9.07 0.64 22.25
N LEU A 150 9.32 -0.53 22.85
CA LEU A 150 9.35 -1.81 22.14
C LEU A 150 7.98 -2.17 21.53
N LEU A 151 6.89 -1.89 22.25
CA LEU A 151 5.52 -2.05 21.75
C LEU A 151 5.17 -1.08 20.61
N LEU A 152 5.75 0.13 20.59
CA LEU A 152 5.63 1.05 19.46
C LEU A 152 6.35 0.52 18.21
N THR A 153 7.57 -0.04 18.36
CA THR A 153 8.27 -0.73 17.25
C THR A 153 7.45 -1.91 16.71
N TRP A 154 6.86 -2.72 17.59
CA TRP A 154 5.96 -3.82 17.19
C TRP A 154 4.74 -3.31 16.41
N ARG A 155 4.08 -2.25 16.90
CA ARG A 155 2.94 -1.61 16.20
C ARG A 155 3.34 -1.11 14.81
N ARG A 156 4.44 -0.36 14.68
CA ARG A 156 4.93 0.16 13.40
C ARG A 156 5.19 -0.97 12.39
N ALA A 157 5.89 -2.03 12.81
CA ALA A 157 6.24 -3.15 11.94
C ALA A 157 5.01 -3.91 11.41
N TRP A 158 4.02 -4.20 12.26
CA TRP A 158 2.78 -4.86 11.84
C TRP A 158 1.86 -3.94 11.02
N TRP A 159 1.82 -2.64 11.32
CA TRP A 159 1.09 -1.66 10.52
C TRP A 159 1.61 -1.58 9.08
N ALA A 160 2.93 -1.44 8.88
CA ALA A 160 3.54 -1.40 7.56
C ALA A 160 3.27 -2.66 6.71
N ARG A 161 3.05 -3.81 7.35
CA ARG A 161 2.73 -5.08 6.68
C ARG A 161 1.24 -5.30 6.37
N GLY A 162 0.37 -4.35 6.71
CA GLY A 162 -1.05 -4.37 6.39
C GLY A 162 -1.99 -4.87 7.50
N PHE A 163 -1.54 -4.88 8.75
CA PHE A 163 -2.33 -5.31 9.91
C PHE A 163 -2.80 -4.13 10.76
N LYS A 164 -3.79 -4.36 11.63
CA LYS A 164 -4.23 -3.42 12.67
C LYS A 164 -3.72 -3.91 14.04
N PRO A 165 -2.58 -3.42 14.54
CA PRO A 165 -2.01 -3.92 15.79
C PRO A 165 -2.76 -3.35 17.00
N ILE A 166 -3.14 -4.21 17.93
CA ILE A 166 -3.97 -3.89 19.09
C ILE A 166 -3.29 -4.45 20.35
N ILE A 167 -3.21 -3.64 21.40
CA ILE A 167 -2.60 -4.05 22.69
C ILE A 167 -3.71 -4.39 23.67
N LEU A 168 -3.80 -5.66 24.03
CA LEU A 168 -4.74 -6.19 25.01
C LEU A 168 -4.14 -6.08 26.41
N SER A 169 -4.97 -5.79 27.40
CA SER A 169 -4.57 -5.69 28.80
C SER A 169 -5.35 -6.68 29.67
N ALA A 170 -5.04 -6.72 30.97
CA ALA A 170 -5.83 -7.48 31.94
C ALA A 170 -7.33 -7.11 31.92
N ALA A 171 -7.69 -5.88 31.52
CA ALA A 171 -9.09 -5.43 31.44
C ALA A 171 -9.90 -6.15 30.35
N GLU A 172 -9.24 -6.69 29.32
CA GLU A 172 -9.88 -7.50 28.28
C GLU A 172 -10.06 -8.94 28.76
N ALA A 173 -9.06 -9.49 29.46
CA ALA A 173 -9.14 -10.81 30.09
C ALA A 173 -10.26 -10.88 31.16
N MET A 174 -10.41 -9.83 31.97
CA MET A 174 -11.43 -9.72 33.02
C MET A 174 -12.87 -9.70 32.51
N LYS A 175 -13.10 -9.45 31.21
CA LYS A 175 -14.43 -9.49 30.58
C LYS A 175 -14.79 -10.90 30.08
N ASN A 176 -13.83 -11.82 30.04
CA ASN A 176 -14.06 -13.18 29.59
C ASN A 176 -14.87 -13.98 30.64
N PRO A 177 -15.93 -14.72 30.27
CA PRO A 177 -16.71 -15.55 31.19
C PRO A 177 -15.89 -16.57 32.01
N LEU A 178 -14.74 -17.01 31.51
CA LEU A 178 -13.86 -17.99 32.17
C LEU A 178 -12.89 -17.33 33.19
N TYR A 179 -12.86 -16.00 33.30
CA TYR A 179 -11.96 -15.29 34.23
C TYR A 179 -12.19 -15.68 35.70
N ASP A 180 -13.45 -15.77 36.12
CA ASP A 180 -13.82 -16.13 37.49
C ASP A 180 -13.34 -17.54 37.88
N GLU A 181 -13.35 -18.47 36.93
CA GLU A 181 -12.86 -19.83 37.10
C GLU A 181 -11.34 -19.86 37.22
N LEU A 182 -10.63 -19.14 36.33
CA LEU A 182 -9.18 -18.94 36.39
C LEU A 182 -8.74 -18.30 37.73
N GLN A 183 -9.52 -17.39 38.30
CA GLN A 183 -9.18 -16.79 39.59
C GLN A 183 -9.39 -17.73 40.78
N ARG A 184 -10.41 -18.60 40.72
CA ARG A 184 -10.70 -19.58 41.79
C ARG A 184 -9.76 -20.78 41.75
N ASN A 185 -9.15 -21.08 40.60
CA ASN A 185 -8.19 -22.17 40.47
C ASN A 185 -6.88 -21.82 41.20
N LYS A 186 -6.72 -22.35 42.42
CA LYS A 186 -5.52 -22.23 43.27
C LYS A 186 -4.44 -23.25 42.93
N GLU A 187 -4.74 -24.20 42.05
CA GLU A 187 -3.85 -25.30 41.69
C GLU A 187 -2.98 -24.97 40.47
N MET A 188 -3.30 -23.91 39.74
CA MET A 188 -2.58 -23.47 38.55
C MET A 188 -1.28 -22.75 38.91
N ASP A 189 -0.20 -23.05 38.18
CA ASP A 189 1.06 -22.32 38.26
C ASP A 189 0.90 -20.82 37.93
N ALA A 190 1.76 -19.97 38.50
CA ALA A 190 1.66 -18.51 38.36
C ALA A 190 2.07 -18.01 36.96
N ASP A 191 3.06 -18.64 36.32
CA ASP A 191 3.45 -18.32 34.94
C ASP A 191 2.30 -18.73 33.99
N LEU A 192 1.74 -19.94 34.19
CA LEU A 192 0.61 -20.44 33.40
C LEU A 192 -0.65 -19.59 33.58
N LYS A 193 -0.94 -19.13 34.81
CA LYS A 193 -2.06 -18.22 35.08
C LYS A 193 -1.89 -16.87 34.37
N THR A 194 -0.65 -16.39 34.24
CA THR A 194 -0.33 -15.18 33.48
C THR A 194 -0.51 -15.40 31.98
N ASP A 195 -0.12 -16.55 31.44
CA ASP A 195 -0.36 -16.89 30.04
C ASP A 195 -1.86 -17.11 29.75
N MET A 196 -2.60 -17.74 30.66
CA MET A 196 -4.05 -17.89 30.57
C MET A 196 -4.76 -16.54 30.47
N MET A 197 -4.30 -15.51 31.19
CA MET A 197 -4.83 -14.14 31.04
C MET A 197 -4.66 -13.59 29.61
N ARG A 198 -3.51 -13.84 28.96
CA ARG A 198 -3.29 -13.49 27.54
C ARG A 198 -4.31 -14.19 26.63
N TRP A 199 -4.56 -15.49 26.86
CA TRP A 199 -5.52 -16.27 26.08
C TRP A 199 -6.97 -15.84 26.31
N LEU A 200 -7.38 -15.56 27.56
CA LEU A 200 -8.72 -15.03 27.87
C LEU A 200 -8.97 -13.67 27.22
N ALA A 201 -7.97 -12.79 27.18
CA ALA A 201 -8.06 -11.52 26.49
C ALA A 201 -8.24 -11.70 24.98
N TRP A 202 -7.53 -12.64 24.36
CA TRP A 202 -7.64 -12.95 22.93
C TRP A 202 -9.01 -13.54 22.54
N ASP A 203 -9.52 -14.47 23.36
CA ASP A 203 -10.86 -15.05 23.18
C ASP A 203 -11.98 -14.01 23.34
N ASN A 204 -11.83 -13.05 24.27
CA ASN A 204 -12.73 -11.91 24.38
C ASN A 204 -12.73 -11.02 23.10
N MET A 205 -11.67 -11.05 22.29
CA MET A 205 -11.61 -10.39 20.98
C MET A 205 -12.13 -11.26 19.82
N ARG A 206 -12.64 -12.46 20.10
CA ARG A 206 -13.22 -13.43 19.15
C ARG A 206 -12.21 -14.04 18.17
N GLY A 207 -11.00 -14.33 18.65
CA GLY A 207 -9.94 -14.96 17.86
C GLY A 207 -9.18 -13.95 16.99
N GLY A 208 -8.78 -14.34 15.77
CA GLY A 208 -7.92 -13.54 14.90
C GLY A 208 -6.46 -13.98 14.98
N LEU A 209 -5.54 -13.03 15.13
CA LEU A 209 -4.11 -13.28 15.31
C LEU A 209 -3.63 -12.84 16.70
N LEU A 210 -2.91 -13.69 17.41
CA LEU A 210 -2.27 -13.37 18.69
C LEU A 210 -0.76 -13.54 18.56
N ALA A 211 0.00 -12.52 18.94
CA ALA A 211 1.46 -12.52 18.90
C ALA A 211 2.08 -12.00 20.21
N TYR A 212 3.34 -12.35 20.46
CA TYR A 212 4.15 -11.62 21.46
C TYR A 212 4.65 -10.29 20.89
N HIS A 213 4.91 -9.32 21.77
CA HIS A 213 5.50 -8.02 21.43
C HIS A 213 6.90 -8.13 20.80
N THR A 214 7.61 -9.24 21.02
CA THR A 214 8.89 -9.56 20.36
C THR A 214 8.73 -10.43 19.10
N THR A 215 7.52 -10.55 18.54
CA THR A 215 7.26 -11.24 17.26
C THR A 215 7.01 -10.23 16.15
N LEU A 216 7.87 -10.21 15.13
CA LEU A 216 7.96 -9.17 14.11
C LEU A 216 7.88 -9.75 12.67
N PRO A 217 7.22 -9.06 11.72
CA PRO A 217 7.03 -9.54 10.35
C PRO A 217 8.20 -9.15 9.43
N MET A 218 9.31 -9.87 9.57
CA MET A 218 10.57 -9.73 8.84
C MET A 218 10.65 -10.58 7.56
N GLY A 219 9.58 -10.55 6.73
CA GLY A 219 9.55 -11.12 5.37
C GLY A 219 9.29 -10.04 4.30
N SER A 220 9.25 -10.42 3.02
CA SER A 220 8.74 -9.51 1.98
C SER A 220 7.24 -9.25 2.15
N HIS A 221 6.69 -8.22 1.51
CA HIS A 221 5.27 -7.92 1.63
C HIS A 221 4.40 -9.00 0.96
N GLU A 222 4.92 -9.65 -0.08
CA GLU A 222 4.31 -10.69 -0.91
C GLU A 222 4.52 -12.09 -0.36
N ASP A 223 5.23 -12.25 0.77
CA ASP A 223 5.51 -13.57 1.34
C ASP A 223 4.21 -14.37 1.54
N PRO A 224 4.16 -15.66 1.16
CA PRO A 224 2.94 -16.46 1.21
C PRO A 224 2.27 -16.51 2.59
N LEU A 225 3.02 -16.50 3.70
CA LEU A 225 2.43 -16.43 5.03
C LEU A 225 1.83 -15.05 5.27
N ILE A 226 2.57 -13.96 5.03
CA ILE A 226 2.07 -12.61 5.29
C ILE A 226 0.82 -12.32 4.45
N ALA A 227 0.81 -12.76 3.18
CA ALA A 227 -0.34 -12.70 2.30
C ALA A 227 -1.52 -13.59 2.77
N TYR A 228 -1.26 -14.77 3.35
CA TYR A 228 -2.29 -15.58 4.00
C TYR A 228 -2.87 -14.88 5.23
N LEU A 229 -2.02 -14.41 6.15
CA LEU A 229 -2.43 -13.74 7.38
C LEU A 229 -3.27 -12.48 7.09
N ARG A 230 -2.92 -11.72 6.04
CA ARG A 230 -3.70 -10.54 5.60
C ARG A 230 -5.12 -10.83 5.12
N ARG A 231 -5.49 -12.09 4.82
CA ARG A 231 -6.88 -12.42 4.43
C ARG A 231 -7.88 -12.31 5.58
N GLY A 232 -7.44 -12.40 6.83
CA GLY A 232 -8.33 -12.34 8.01
C GLY A 232 -9.15 -13.61 8.27
N GLU A 233 -8.94 -14.67 7.49
CA GLU A 233 -9.66 -15.94 7.60
C GLU A 233 -8.73 -17.04 8.13
N TYR A 234 -9.04 -17.58 9.32
CA TYR A 234 -8.20 -18.57 10.02
C TYR A 234 -9.05 -19.82 10.33
N PRO A 235 -9.09 -20.83 9.44
CA PRO A 235 -10.05 -21.94 9.53
C PRO A 235 -9.82 -22.94 10.67
N GLN A 236 -8.65 -22.91 11.32
CA GLN A 236 -8.23 -23.82 12.38
C GLN A 236 -7.27 -23.09 13.32
N LEU A 237 -7.30 -23.40 14.62
CA LEU A 237 -6.28 -22.95 15.56
C LEU A 237 -4.89 -23.47 15.14
N THR A 238 -4.05 -22.53 14.70
CA THR A 238 -2.77 -22.80 14.04
C THR A 238 -1.62 -22.15 14.81
N ARG A 239 -0.54 -22.91 14.98
CA ARG A 239 0.78 -22.42 15.41
C ARG A 239 1.85 -22.85 14.41
N TRP A 240 3.01 -22.21 14.45
CA TRP A 240 4.11 -22.53 13.54
C TRP A 240 5.30 -23.15 14.26
N ASN A 241 5.92 -24.16 13.63
CA ASN A 241 7.18 -24.74 14.07
C ASN A 241 8.22 -23.65 14.31
N ASN A 242 9.07 -23.82 15.34
CA ASN A 242 10.14 -22.89 15.72
C ASN A 242 9.72 -21.43 16.05
N LEU A 243 8.43 -21.13 16.17
CA LEU A 243 7.95 -19.88 16.77
C LEU A 243 7.47 -20.04 18.22
N GLY A 244 7.48 -21.26 18.78
CA GLY A 244 7.02 -21.51 20.16
C GLY A 244 5.63 -20.93 20.42
N ASN A 245 5.56 -19.97 21.35
CA ASN A 245 4.34 -19.25 21.73
C ASN A 245 4.20 -17.86 21.05
N GLY A 246 5.09 -17.56 20.09
CA GLY A 246 5.29 -16.28 19.41
C GLY A 246 4.13 -15.81 18.53
N LEU A 247 3.48 -16.72 17.80
CA LEU A 247 2.37 -16.41 16.90
C LEU A 247 1.32 -17.54 16.85
N PHE A 248 0.06 -17.16 17.02
CA PHE A 248 -1.12 -18.01 16.85
C PHE A 248 -2.12 -17.36 15.90
N ALA A 249 -2.87 -18.18 15.16
CA ALA A 249 -4.02 -17.76 14.37
C ALA A 249 -5.19 -18.72 14.63
N GLY A 250 -6.42 -18.21 14.76
CA GLY A 250 -7.58 -19.08 14.97
C GLY A 250 -8.91 -18.34 14.97
N ALA A 251 -10.00 -19.07 14.72
CA ALA A 251 -11.35 -18.56 14.86
C ALA A 251 -11.83 -18.63 16.32
N GLU A 252 -12.75 -17.75 16.71
CA GLU A 252 -13.40 -17.68 18.04
C GLU A 252 -13.68 -19.06 18.65
N LYS A 253 -14.39 -19.93 17.91
CA LYS A 253 -14.81 -21.26 18.39
C LYS A 253 -13.63 -22.16 18.79
N ASP A 254 -12.55 -22.15 18.02
CA ASP A 254 -11.39 -23.01 18.26
C ASP A 254 -10.59 -22.50 19.46
N VAL A 255 -10.45 -21.18 19.60
CA VAL A 255 -9.81 -20.53 20.75
C VAL A 255 -10.60 -20.81 22.03
N THR A 256 -11.93 -20.63 22.02
CA THR A 256 -12.79 -20.94 23.17
C THR A 256 -12.75 -22.43 23.54
N ALA A 257 -12.68 -23.33 22.54
CA ALA A 257 -12.59 -24.77 22.77
C ALA A 257 -11.24 -25.14 23.40
N ALA A 258 -10.13 -24.63 22.87
CA ALA A 258 -8.80 -24.81 23.43
C ALA A 258 -8.71 -24.31 24.88
N LEU A 259 -9.22 -23.11 25.16
CA LEU A 259 -9.28 -22.54 26.51
C LEU A 259 -9.96 -23.49 27.51
N LYS A 260 -11.16 -23.99 27.17
CA LYS A 260 -11.92 -24.89 28.04
C LYS A 260 -11.23 -26.24 28.22
N ALA A 261 -10.63 -26.78 27.16
CA ALA A 261 -9.86 -28.02 27.24
C ALA A 261 -8.64 -27.87 28.16
N THR A 262 -7.88 -26.78 28.03
CA THR A 262 -6.71 -26.51 28.87
C THR A 262 -7.10 -26.26 30.34
N MET A 263 -8.18 -25.51 30.63
CA MET A 263 -8.62 -25.33 32.03
C MET A 263 -9.13 -26.62 32.69
N ALA A 264 -9.56 -27.62 31.90
CA ALA A 264 -9.93 -28.95 32.38
C ALA A 264 -8.74 -29.95 32.42
N SER A 265 -7.53 -29.52 32.04
CA SER A 265 -6.32 -30.36 32.01
C SER A 265 -5.88 -30.76 33.41
N SER A 266 -5.33 -31.97 33.56
CA SER A 266 -4.68 -32.38 34.82
C SER A 266 -3.28 -31.77 35.00
N LYS A 267 -2.70 -31.17 33.95
CA LYS A 267 -1.30 -30.69 33.91
C LYS A 267 -1.07 -29.30 34.53
N LEU A 268 -2.12 -28.65 35.04
CA LEU A 268 -2.10 -27.23 35.48
C LEU A 268 -1.06 -26.88 36.57
N LYS A 269 -0.59 -27.87 37.34
CA LYS A 269 0.46 -27.73 38.37
C LYS A 269 1.89 -27.83 37.80
N GLU A 270 2.04 -28.45 36.64
CA GLU A 270 3.34 -28.94 36.12
C GLU A 270 3.84 -28.11 34.93
N THR A 271 2.94 -27.33 34.31
CA THR A 271 3.19 -26.58 33.08
C THR A 271 3.15 -25.07 33.33
N LYS A 272 4.01 -24.32 32.64
CA LYS A 272 4.18 -22.86 32.80
C LYS A 272 3.53 -22.00 31.70
N ASP A 273 3.09 -22.64 30.63
CA ASP A 273 2.52 -21.95 29.47
C ASP A 273 1.39 -22.78 28.85
N PHE A 274 0.53 -22.11 28.09
CA PHE A 274 -0.68 -22.71 27.54
C PHE A 274 -0.40 -23.87 26.58
N VAL A 275 0.67 -23.81 25.79
CA VAL A 275 0.97 -24.84 24.78
C VAL A 275 1.50 -26.11 25.44
N ALA A 276 2.25 -26.00 26.53
CA ALA A 276 2.62 -27.15 27.36
C ALA A 276 1.42 -27.78 28.10
N ALA A 277 0.45 -26.96 28.52
CA ALA A 277 -0.75 -27.38 29.24
C ALA A 277 -1.83 -28.03 28.35
N ALA A 278 -1.92 -27.62 27.08
CA ALA A 278 -2.86 -28.09 26.08
C ALA A 278 -2.60 -29.53 25.60
N SER A 279 -3.59 -30.16 24.95
CA SER A 279 -3.40 -31.45 24.28
C SER A 279 -2.70 -31.28 22.93
N GLU A 280 -1.99 -32.33 22.47
CA GLU A 280 -1.22 -32.29 21.22
C GLU A 280 -2.10 -31.97 20.00
N ASP A 281 -3.33 -32.48 19.96
CA ASP A 281 -4.32 -32.24 18.90
C ASP A 281 -4.96 -30.84 18.92
N THR A 282 -4.67 -30.00 19.93
CA THR A 282 -5.24 -28.63 20.05
C THR A 282 -4.82 -27.72 18.89
N PHE A 283 -3.64 -27.98 18.33
CA PHE A 283 -3.00 -27.09 17.37
C PHE A 283 -2.71 -27.79 16.05
N LYS A 284 -3.15 -27.19 14.95
CA LYS A 284 -2.49 -27.42 13.67
C LYS A 284 -1.10 -26.80 13.72
N ILE A 285 -0.08 -27.60 13.50
CA ILE A 285 1.31 -27.15 13.43
C ILE A 285 1.69 -27.00 11.95
N ASP A 286 2.03 -25.79 11.53
CA ASP A 286 2.51 -25.50 10.18
C ASP A 286 4.05 -25.26 10.17
N ASN A 287 4.66 -25.31 8.99
CA ASN A 287 6.11 -25.22 8.81
C ASN A 287 6.67 -23.84 9.20
N PHE A 288 7.90 -23.80 9.71
CA PHE A 288 8.53 -22.56 10.18
C PHE A 288 8.54 -21.47 9.09
N PRO A 289 7.88 -20.31 9.33
CA PRO A 289 7.81 -19.26 8.35
C PRO A 289 9.05 -18.38 8.38
N LYS A 290 9.76 -18.34 7.24
CA LYS A 290 10.90 -17.44 7.05
C LYS A 290 10.55 -15.96 7.18
N ALA A 291 9.26 -15.59 7.16
CA ALA A 291 8.80 -14.21 7.23
C ALA A 291 8.52 -13.66 8.64
N ILE A 292 8.57 -14.50 9.70
CA ILE A 292 8.30 -14.07 11.07
C ILE A 292 9.54 -14.29 11.93
N ALA A 293 10.06 -13.21 12.53
CA ALA A 293 11.08 -13.26 13.55
C ALA A 293 10.43 -13.29 14.93
N TYR A 294 10.91 -14.14 15.82
CA TYR A 294 10.56 -14.13 17.24
C TYR A 294 11.83 -14.04 18.07
N TYR A 295 11.90 -13.03 18.94
CA TYR A 295 12.96 -12.86 19.92
C TYR A 295 12.41 -13.34 21.27
N ASP A 296 12.41 -14.65 21.48
CA ASP A 296 12.17 -15.23 22.80
C ASP A 296 13.44 -15.17 23.68
N VAL A 297 13.30 -15.57 24.94
CA VAL A 297 14.38 -15.49 25.92
C VAL A 297 15.57 -16.35 25.52
N ASP A 298 15.32 -17.55 25.00
CA ASP A 298 16.34 -18.53 24.63
C ASP A 298 17.13 -18.07 23.40
N ILE A 299 16.44 -17.56 22.38
CA ILE A 299 17.04 -16.92 21.19
C ILE A 299 17.85 -15.68 21.56
N ILE A 300 17.38 -14.87 22.53
CA ILE A 300 18.12 -13.70 23.01
C ILE A 300 19.41 -14.13 23.72
N GLN A 301 19.37 -15.18 24.55
CA GLN A 301 20.55 -15.71 25.25
C GLN A 301 21.55 -16.36 24.28
N ASP A 302 21.08 -17.18 23.34
CA ASP A 302 21.92 -17.91 22.36
C ASP A 302 22.55 -16.97 21.31
N LYS A 303 21.73 -16.13 20.66
CA LYS A 303 22.14 -15.37 19.46
C LYS A 303 22.52 -13.92 19.73
N TYR A 304 22.04 -13.34 20.83
CA TYR A 304 22.23 -11.91 21.14
C TYR A 304 22.78 -11.67 22.56
N PRO A 305 23.88 -12.34 22.97
CA PRO A 305 24.36 -12.36 24.36
C PRO A 305 24.58 -10.96 24.96
N LYS A 306 25.07 -9.97 24.19
CA LYS A 306 25.20 -8.59 24.67
C LYS A 306 23.88 -7.98 25.15
N VAL A 307 22.77 -8.31 24.49
CA VAL A 307 21.44 -7.82 24.87
C VAL A 307 20.91 -8.63 26.06
N ALA A 308 21.18 -9.94 26.11
CA ALA A 308 20.85 -10.78 27.27
C ALA A 308 21.55 -10.32 28.55
N GLU A 309 22.86 -10.06 28.48
CA GLU A 309 23.70 -9.50 29.55
C GLU A 309 23.19 -8.12 30.00
N ALA A 310 22.87 -7.24 29.05
CA ALA A 310 22.31 -5.93 29.36
C ALA A 310 20.96 -6.04 30.08
N ILE A 311 20.05 -6.93 29.65
CA ILE A 311 18.76 -7.19 30.32
C ILE A 311 18.95 -7.75 31.73
N ALA A 312 19.97 -8.57 31.95
CA ALA A 312 20.28 -9.14 33.26
C ALA A 312 20.88 -8.12 34.24
N GLY A 313 21.68 -7.15 33.74
CA GLY A 313 22.26 -6.08 34.55
C GLY A 313 21.31 -4.91 34.83
N ASP A 314 20.73 -4.32 33.78
CA ASP A 314 19.70 -3.27 33.86
C ASP A 314 18.61 -3.58 32.82
N ARG A 315 17.45 -4.01 33.32
CA ARG A 315 16.29 -4.34 32.49
C ARG A 315 15.87 -3.18 31.57
N ALA A 316 15.93 -1.93 32.02
CA ALA A 316 15.49 -0.79 31.21
C ALA A 316 16.50 -0.48 30.10
N ALA A 317 17.81 -0.48 30.39
CA ALA A 317 18.85 -0.34 29.37
C ALA A 317 18.84 -1.51 28.37
N GLY A 318 18.74 -2.75 28.87
CA GLY A 318 18.70 -3.96 28.04
C GLY A 318 17.49 -4.01 27.09
N LEU A 319 16.31 -3.57 27.54
CA LEU A 319 15.13 -3.46 26.67
C LEU A 319 15.27 -2.37 25.60
N ARG A 320 15.94 -1.24 25.89
CA ARG A 320 16.27 -0.24 24.86
C ARG A 320 17.28 -0.78 23.85
N GLY A 321 18.27 -1.56 24.31
CA GLY A 321 19.19 -2.30 23.43
C GLY A 321 18.46 -3.33 22.55
N LEU A 322 17.48 -4.05 23.08
CA LEU A 322 16.62 -4.95 22.31
C LEU A 322 15.77 -4.20 21.27
N LYS A 323 15.23 -3.02 21.61
CA LYS A 323 14.53 -2.14 20.66
C LYS A 323 15.44 -1.71 19.51
N GLN A 324 16.65 -1.22 19.82
CA GLN A 324 17.64 -0.85 18.80
C GLN A 324 18.00 -2.03 17.89
N LEU A 325 18.27 -3.21 18.47
CA LEU A 325 18.55 -4.44 17.73
C LEU A 325 17.40 -4.84 16.79
N ILE A 326 16.16 -4.83 17.28
CA ILE A 326 14.97 -5.17 16.48
C ILE A 326 14.75 -4.13 15.37
N ASN A 327 14.93 -2.84 15.64
CA ASN A 327 14.82 -1.80 14.62
C ASN A 327 15.87 -1.97 13.52
N ALA A 328 17.12 -2.21 13.91
CA ALA A 328 18.21 -2.48 12.97
C ALA A 328 17.97 -3.73 12.13
N HIS A 329 17.39 -4.78 12.71
CA HIS A 329 16.98 -5.98 11.97
C HIS A 329 15.79 -5.75 11.03
N LEU A 330 14.81 -4.93 11.40
CA LEU A 330 13.69 -4.56 10.51
C LEU A 330 14.20 -3.78 9.29
N HIS A 331 15.05 -2.78 9.52
CA HIS A 331 15.67 -1.97 8.47
C HIS A 331 16.59 -2.83 7.59
N THR A 332 17.50 -3.61 8.18
CA THR A 332 18.35 -4.58 7.45
C THR A 332 17.52 -5.56 6.62
N THR A 333 16.35 -6.01 7.10
CA THR A 333 15.45 -6.85 6.31
C THR A 333 14.89 -6.11 5.10
N TRP A 334 14.50 -4.84 5.26
CA TRP A 334 14.05 -3.98 4.16
C TRP A 334 15.16 -3.77 3.11
N GLN A 335 16.38 -3.42 3.54
CA GLN A 335 17.54 -3.27 2.64
C GLN A 335 17.87 -4.56 1.88
N ASN A 336 17.75 -5.73 2.52
CA ASN A 336 17.96 -7.03 1.88
C ASN A 336 16.85 -7.42 0.87
N VAL A 337 15.63 -6.89 1.01
CA VAL A 337 14.56 -7.05 0.01
C VAL A 337 14.84 -6.18 -1.21
N PHE A 338 15.25 -4.92 -1.00
CA PHE A 338 15.54 -3.97 -2.06
C PHE A 338 17.03 -3.97 -2.47
N SER A 339 17.52 -5.15 -2.84
CA SER A 339 18.95 -5.40 -3.11
C SER A 339 19.58 -4.57 -4.23
N ASP A 340 18.77 -4.00 -5.14
CA ASP A 340 19.24 -3.20 -6.27
C ASP A 340 19.30 -1.70 -5.90
N GLY A 341 18.87 -1.33 -4.69
CA GLY A 341 18.97 0.01 -4.14
C GLY A 341 17.65 0.78 -4.11
N ILE A 342 17.78 2.11 -4.15
CA ILE A 342 16.67 3.08 -4.12
C ILE A 342 16.73 3.93 -5.40
N ALA A 343 15.60 4.08 -6.08
CA ALA A 343 15.45 4.98 -7.22
C ALA A 343 14.63 6.21 -6.82
N VAL A 344 15.26 7.38 -6.82
CA VAL A 344 14.63 8.68 -6.60
C VAL A 344 14.29 9.29 -7.96
N LEU A 345 13.03 9.22 -8.38
CA LEU A 345 12.66 9.58 -9.76
C LEU A 345 12.91 11.06 -10.06
N LYS A 346 13.68 11.35 -11.11
CA LYS A 346 14.07 12.70 -11.54
C LYS A 346 13.70 12.94 -13.02
N PRO A 347 12.40 13.10 -13.37
CA PRO A 347 11.91 12.78 -14.72
C PRO A 347 12.31 13.78 -15.81
N LEU A 348 12.51 15.04 -15.42
CA LEU A 348 13.06 16.10 -16.29
C LEU A 348 14.41 16.51 -15.70
N PRO A 349 15.46 15.67 -15.86
CA PRO A 349 16.70 15.71 -15.08
C PRO A 349 17.51 16.99 -15.20
N GLN A 350 17.24 17.78 -16.24
CA GLN A 350 17.91 19.03 -16.54
C GLN A 350 17.52 20.19 -15.61
N HIS A 351 16.29 20.16 -15.05
CA HIS A 351 15.72 21.26 -14.25
C HIS A 351 14.82 20.75 -13.11
N MET A 352 15.20 19.68 -12.42
CA MET A 352 14.41 19.09 -11.32
C MET A 352 15.30 18.56 -10.18
N THR A 353 16.44 19.18 -9.95
CA THR A 353 17.39 18.70 -8.92
C THR A 353 16.86 19.01 -7.53
N HIS A 354 16.60 20.29 -7.23
CA HIS A 354 16.02 20.73 -5.96
C HIS A 354 14.56 20.30 -5.77
N LEU A 355 13.88 19.91 -6.85
CA LEU A 355 12.54 19.33 -6.76
C LEU A 355 12.54 18.02 -5.96
N ILE A 356 13.62 17.23 -6.06
CA ILE A 356 13.71 15.90 -5.46
C ILE A 356 14.45 15.87 -4.12
N ASP A 357 15.01 16.98 -3.62
CA ASP A 357 15.81 17.04 -2.38
C ASP A 357 15.19 16.28 -1.20
N ASN A 358 13.90 16.50 -0.93
CA ASN A 358 13.17 15.80 0.13
C ASN A 358 13.15 14.26 -0.06
N ALA A 359 13.01 13.79 -1.30
CA ALA A 359 13.02 12.37 -1.63
C ALA A 359 14.44 11.79 -1.64
N TRP A 360 15.44 12.59 -2.01
CA TRP A 360 16.85 12.24 -1.95
C TRP A 360 17.34 12.08 -0.52
N HIS A 361 17.10 13.06 0.37
CA HIS A 361 17.44 12.95 1.79
C HIS A 361 16.76 11.77 2.48
N LEU A 362 15.51 11.45 2.12
CA LEU A 362 14.84 10.24 2.61
C LEU A 362 15.51 8.96 2.09
N ALA A 363 15.99 8.92 0.85
CA ALA A 363 16.74 7.78 0.33
C ALA A 363 18.11 7.63 1.02
N ASP A 364 18.77 8.75 1.30
CA ASP A 364 20.04 8.84 2.02
C ASP A 364 19.91 8.24 3.44
N ASP A 365 18.97 8.76 4.23
CA ASP A 365 18.58 8.21 5.55
C ASP A 365 18.25 6.70 5.48
N LEU A 366 17.52 6.24 4.46
CA LEU A 366 17.19 4.81 4.29
C LEU A 366 18.39 3.93 3.86
N SER A 367 19.42 4.52 3.25
CA SER A 367 20.65 3.82 2.85
C SER A 367 21.64 3.65 4.01
N MET A 368 21.56 4.53 5.02
CA MET A 368 22.39 4.52 6.22
C MET A 368 22.12 3.30 7.11
N CYS A 369 23.10 2.97 7.96
CA CYS A 369 22.93 1.91 8.95
C CYS A 369 22.45 2.47 10.30
N PRO A 370 21.38 1.92 10.88
CA PRO A 370 20.87 2.35 12.19
C PRO A 370 21.77 1.83 13.32
N GLU A 371 21.78 2.55 14.44
CA GLU A 371 22.50 2.12 15.65
C GLU A 371 22.00 0.76 16.16
N SER A 372 22.93 -0.11 16.53
CA SER A 372 22.65 -1.44 17.07
C SER A 372 23.73 -1.84 18.09
N PRO A 373 23.38 -2.50 19.21
CA PRO A 373 24.37 -3.11 20.11
C PRO A 373 25.19 -4.24 19.43
N MET A 374 24.68 -4.78 18.31
CA MET A 374 25.30 -5.85 17.53
C MET A 374 25.13 -5.58 16.02
N PRO A 375 25.89 -4.65 15.41
CA PRO A 375 25.71 -4.24 14.01
C PRO A 375 25.85 -5.37 12.99
N GLY A 376 26.76 -6.32 13.23
CA GLY A 376 26.98 -7.48 12.35
C GLY A 376 26.03 -8.66 12.57
N SER A 377 24.92 -8.48 13.30
CA SER A 377 23.97 -9.56 13.59
C SER A 377 22.78 -9.58 12.61
N CYS A 378 22.14 -10.75 12.52
CA CYS A 378 20.98 -11.00 11.66
C CYS A 378 19.76 -11.41 12.49
N PRO A 379 18.53 -11.20 11.99
CA PRO A 379 17.32 -11.58 12.71
C PRO A 379 17.15 -13.11 12.83
N PRO A 380 16.40 -13.61 13.83
CA PRO A 380 16.31 -15.04 14.17
C PRO A 380 15.84 -15.94 13.02
N ASN A 381 14.99 -15.41 12.15
CA ASN A 381 14.39 -16.07 10.99
C ASN A 381 15.29 -16.10 9.75
N ASN A 382 16.29 -15.24 9.67
CA ASN A 382 17.21 -15.16 8.54
C ASN A 382 18.67 -15.03 9.01
N PRO A 383 19.29 -16.11 9.52
CA PRO A 383 20.69 -16.10 9.96
C PRO A 383 21.71 -15.94 8.81
N LYS A 384 21.26 -15.82 7.56
CA LYS A 384 22.07 -15.57 6.36
C LYS A 384 21.74 -14.22 5.71
N CYS A 385 21.23 -13.26 6.48
CA CYS A 385 21.06 -11.89 6.01
C CYS A 385 22.43 -11.28 5.63
N LYS A 386 22.42 -10.20 4.83
CA LYS A 386 23.57 -9.30 4.76
C LYS A 386 23.36 -8.21 5.83
N PRO A 387 24.17 -8.13 6.90
CA PRO A 387 24.05 -7.04 7.86
C PRO A 387 24.32 -5.69 7.19
N CYS A 388 23.72 -4.61 7.69
CA CYS A 388 24.06 -3.26 7.21
C CYS A 388 25.51 -2.92 7.60
N VAL A 389 26.31 -2.47 6.63
CA VAL A 389 27.68 -2.02 6.84
C VAL A 389 27.81 -0.61 6.26
N PRO A 390 28.20 0.42 7.03
CA PRO A 390 28.28 1.80 6.54
C PRO A 390 29.17 1.98 5.29
N ALA A 391 30.25 1.19 5.20
CA ALA A 391 31.15 1.16 4.04
C ALA A 391 30.53 0.52 2.77
N GLN A 392 29.32 0.00 2.85
CA GLN A 392 28.54 -0.60 1.75
C GLN A 392 27.06 -0.17 1.89
N SER A 393 26.82 1.15 1.89
CA SER A 393 25.48 1.73 1.83
C SER A 393 24.71 1.28 0.57
N MET A 394 23.39 1.38 0.62
CA MET A 394 22.56 1.06 -0.56
C MET A 394 22.85 2.03 -1.70
N HIS A 395 22.84 1.51 -2.93
CA HIS A 395 22.93 2.34 -4.12
C HIS A 395 21.69 3.24 -4.23
N ILE A 396 21.88 4.55 -4.41
CA ILE A 396 20.82 5.51 -4.70
C ILE A 396 21.04 6.03 -6.12
N ALA A 397 20.02 5.92 -6.97
CA ALA A 397 20.03 6.43 -8.33
C ALA A 397 18.93 7.50 -8.53
N THR A 398 19.11 8.40 -9.50
CA THR A 398 18.11 9.38 -9.93
C THR A 398 17.58 9.16 -11.35
N PRO A 399 16.99 7.99 -11.67
CA PRO A 399 16.56 7.69 -13.01
C PRO A 399 15.38 8.57 -13.44
N PRO A 400 15.31 8.98 -14.72
CA PRO A 400 14.22 9.82 -15.22
C PRO A 400 12.90 9.06 -15.48
N ARG A 401 12.88 7.74 -15.25
CA ARG A 401 11.81 6.84 -15.69
C ARG A 401 11.45 5.84 -14.59
N TYR A 402 10.16 5.56 -14.45
CA TYR A 402 9.68 4.58 -13.48
C TYR A 402 9.88 3.14 -13.98
N ARG A 403 10.39 2.28 -13.10
CA ARG A 403 10.57 0.83 -13.33
C ARG A 403 9.78 0.05 -12.29
N ASN A 404 9.07 -0.97 -12.75
CA ASN A 404 8.32 -1.88 -11.87
C ASN A 404 9.15 -3.15 -11.63
N THR A 405 10.01 -3.12 -10.61
CA THR A 405 10.90 -4.23 -10.22
C THR A 405 10.77 -4.53 -8.73
N THR A 406 10.95 -5.79 -8.34
CA THR A 406 10.77 -6.28 -6.95
C THR A 406 11.92 -5.94 -6.02
N THR A 407 13.11 -5.69 -6.58
CA THR A 407 14.39 -5.53 -5.87
C THR A 407 14.85 -4.08 -5.78
N LEU A 408 14.07 -3.13 -6.30
CA LEU A 408 14.39 -1.69 -6.31
C LEU A 408 13.25 -0.94 -5.62
N TYR A 409 13.56 -0.15 -4.59
CA TYR A 409 12.55 0.70 -3.96
C TYR A 409 12.43 2.03 -4.70
N THR A 410 11.22 2.47 -5.05
CA THR A 410 11.02 3.74 -5.78
C THR A 410 10.50 4.86 -4.88
N ILE A 411 11.16 6.01 -4.88
CA ILE A 411 10.63 7.25 -4.30
C ILE A 411 10.36 8.24 -5.44
N GLY A 412 9.09 8.61 -5.64
CA GLY A 412 8.68 9.52 -6.70
C GLY A 412 8.15 10.84 -6.17
N THR A 413 8.70 11.97 -6.63
CA THR A 413 8.17 13.30 -6.33
C THR A 413 7.28 13.78 -7.47
N VAL A 414 6.02 14.04 -7.14
CA VAL A 414 4.98 14.49 -8.08
C VAL A 414 4.81 16.01 -7.94
N PRO A 415 5.26 16.82 -8.92
CA PRO A 415 5.05 18.26 -8.93
C PRO A 415 3.61 18.60 -9.37
N HIS A 416 3.12 19.74 -8.91
CA HIS A 416 2.01 20.42 -9.57
C HIS A 416 2.47 20.87 -10.98
N PRO A 417 1.63 20.82 -12.03
CA PRO A 417 2.05 21.22 -13.38
C PRO A 417 2.51 22.69 -13.46
N TYR A 418 2.07 23.57 -12.56
CA TYR A 418 2.66 24.91 -12.39
C TYR A 418 4.15 24.84 -12.03
N THR A 419 4.50 24.03 -11.03
CA THR A 419 5.88 23.80 -10.57
C THR A 419 6.74 23.24 -11.70
N THR A 420 6.22 22.26 -12.46
CA THR A 420 6.88 21.73 -13.66
C THR A 420 7.18 22.85 -14.65
N VAL A 421 6.18 23.67 -15.00
CA VAL A 421 6.33 24.77 -15.96
C VAL A 421 7.34 25.83 -15.52
N LEU A 422 7.36 26.22 -14.23
CA LEU A 422 8.35 27.18 -13.72
C LEU A 422 9.78 26.67 -13.89
N LEU A 423 9.99 25.41 -13.49
CA LEU A 423 11.31 24.81 -13.48
C LEU A 423 11.84 24.52 -14.89
N THR A 424 11.04 23.91 -15.77
CA THR A 424 11.47 23.59 -17.14
C THR A 424 11.81 24.82 -17.99
N ASN A 425 11.42 26.03 -17.54
CA ASN A 425 11.66 27.29 -18.24
C ASN A 425 12.55 28.25 -17.44
N LEU A 426 12.95 27.87 -16.21
CA LEU A 426 13.71 28.67 -15.26
C LEU A 426 13.21 30.13 -15.13
N ASN A 427 11.89 30.32 -15.11
CA ASN A 427 11.23 31.63 -15.18
C ASN A 427 9.90 31.61 -14.41
N ASP A 428 9.61 32.67 -13.64
CA ASP A 428 8.38 32.83 -12.86
C ASP A 428 7.27 33.61 -13.60
N ASN A 429 7.60 34.36 -14.65
CA ASN A 429 6.64 35.12 -15.44
C ASN A 429 5.99 34.26 -16.54
N ILE A 430 4.90 33.57 -16.18
CA ILE A 430 4.15 32.69 -17.08
C ILE A 430 2.82 33.33 -17.50
N GLU A 431 2.63 33.53 -18.80
CA GLU A 431 1.40 34.10 -19.38
C GLU A 431 0.54 33.04 -20.10
N ILE A 432 -0.78 33.24 -20.12
CA ILE A 432 -1.73 32.32 -20.81
C ILE A 432 -1.42 32.13 -22.32
N PRO A 433 -1.06 33.17 -23.10
CA PRO A 433 -0.65 32.99 -24.50
C PRO A 433 0.64 32.20 -24.67
N TRP A 434 1.53 32.20 -23.67
CA TRP A 434 2.77 31.42 -23.67
C TRP A 434 2.45 29.92 -23.50
N ILE A 435 1.60 29.54 -22.54
CA ILE A 435 1.20 28.14 -22.28
C ILE A 435 0.75 27.49 -23.59
N ARG A 436 -0.30 28.04 -24.22
CA ARG A 436 -0.92 27.47 -25.42
C ARG A 436 -0.01 27.40 -26.65
N ARG A 437 1.15 28.08 -26.66
CA ARG A 437 2.03 28.20 -27.83
C ARG A 437 3.43 27.60 -27.63
N LYS A 438 3.86 27.40 -26.39
CA LYS A 438 5.24 27.03 -26.05
C LYS A 438 5.39 25.96 -24.97
N SER A 439 4.39 25.71 -24.12
CA SER A 439 4.52 24.66 -23.10
C SER A 439 4.14 23.29 -23.65
N ASP A 440 5.04 22.32 -23.50
CA ASP A 440 4.71 20.91 -23.67
C ASP A 440 3.57 20.49 -22.74
N ARG A 441 2.81 19.48 -23.16
CA ARG A 441 1.64 18.99 -22.46
C ARG A 441 1.93 17.69 -21.72
N ASP A 442 1.52 17.61 -20.46
CA ASP A 442 1.63 16.41 -19.60
C ASP A 442 3.08 15.86 -19.58
N ALA A 443 4.07 16.77 -19.53
CA ALA A 443 5.48 16.47 -19.76
C ALA A 443 6.06 15.56 -18.67
N TRP A 444 5.66 15.75 -17.41
CA TRP A 444 6.16 14.96 -16.29
C TRP A 444 5.64 13.52 -16.35
N LEU A 445 4.32 13.33 -16.52
CA LEU A 445 3.71 12.02 -16.66
C LEU A 445 4.20 11.28 -17.91
N THR A 446 4.44 12.00 -19.00
CA THR A 446 5.05 11.44 -20.21
C THR A 446 6.45 10.91 -19.93
N ALA A 447 7.32 11.70 -19.27
CA ALA A 447 8.68 11.29 -18.92
C ALA A 447 8.70 10.00 -18.08
N ILE A 448 7.98 9.97 -16.94
CA ILE A 448 8.01 8.81 -16.03
C ILE A 448 7.50 7.51 -16.67
N THR A 449 6.50 7.58 -17.56
CA THR A 449 5.84 6.40 -18.15
C THR A 449 6.41 5.98 -19.50
N THR A 450 7.36 6.72 -20.09
CA THR A 450 7.90 6.42 -21.43
C THR A 450 8.62 5.07 -21.51
N GLU A 451 9.24 4.58 -20.42
CA GLU A 451 9.86 3.23 -20.42
C GLU A 451 8.81 2.11 -20.46
N LEU A 452 7.73 2.25 -19.69
CA LEU A 452 6.67 1.24 -19.57
C LEU A 452 5.71 1.21 -20.76
N MET A 453 5.53 2.33 -21.45
CA MET A 453 4.47 2.53 -22.45
C MET A 453 4.99 2.95 -23.83
N GLY A 454 6.29 3.24 -23.96
CA GLY A 454 6.89 3.76 -25.18
C GLY A 454 6.50 5.20 -25.50
N VAL A 455 6.90 5.63 -26.70
CA VAL A 455 6.59 6.94 -27.28
C VAL A 455 5.31 6.85 -28.11
N GLY A 456 4.51 7.94 -28.14
CA GLY A 456 3.30 8.02 -28.97
C GLY A 456 2.00 7.58 -28.30
N ILE A 457 2.04 7.00 -27.10
CA ILE A 457 0.84 6.81 -26.26
C ILE A 457 0.43 8.14 -25.61
N GLY A 458 -0.86 8.50 -25.69
CA GLY A 458 -1.42 9.72 -25.08
C GLY A 458 -1.54 9.66 -23.55
N SER A 459 -1.92 10.77 -22.94
CA SER A 459 -1.89 10.95 -21.48
C SER A 459 -2.89 10.09 -20.70
N GLU A 460 -4.04 9.74 -21.28
CA GLU A 460 -5.11 8.97 -20.60
C GLU A 460 -4.69 7.54 -20.19
N PRO A 461 -4.10 6.71 -21.06
CA PRO A 461 -3.52 5.44 -20.63
C PRO A 461 -2.35 5.61 -19.63
N ARG A 462 -1.58 6.70 -19.71
CA ARG A 462 -0.44 6.96 -18.82
C ARG A 462 -0.91 7.25 -17.39
N ILE A 463 -1.97 8.03 -17.21
CA ILE A 463 -2.48 8.34 -15.87
C ILE A 463 -3.04 7.09 -15.18
N LEU A 464 -3.64 6.15 -15.92
CA LEU A 464 -4.06 4.85 -15.37
C LEU A 464 -2.87 4.02 -14.86
N ARG A 465 -1.77 3.96 -15.61
CA ARG A 465 -0.55 3.28 -15.17
C ARG A 465 0.15 3.98 -14.02
N PHE A 466 0.11 5.31 -13.97
CA PHE A 466 0.59 6.07 -12.81
C PHE A 466 -0.25 5.78 -11.56
N LYS A 467 -1.59 5.78 -11.66
CA LYS A 467 -2.49 5.42 -10.55
C LYS A 467 -2.19 4.02 -10.02
N GLU A 468 -1.97 3.05 -10.91
CA GLU A 468 -1.53 1.69 -10.57
C GLU A 468 -0.15 1.68 -9.88
N ALA A 469 0.81 2.48 -10.34
CA ALA A 469 2.13 2.64 -9.74
C ALA A 469 2.14 3.37 -8.38
N VAL A 470 1.08 4.11 -8.04
CA VAL A 470 0.91 4.79 -6.74
C VAL A 470 0.12 3.95 -5.74
N ALA A 471 -0.96 3.33 -6.19
CA ALA A 471 -1.99 2.77 -5.30
C ALA A 471 -2.36 1.30 -5.60
N GLY A 472 -1.70 0.68 -6.57
CA GLY A 472 -1.81 -0.77 -6.82
C GLY A 472 -1.26 -1.59 -5.65
N GLU A 473 -1.77 -2.81 -5.49
CA GLU A 473 -1.45 -3.67 -4.33
C GLU A 473 0.05 -3.85 -4.12
N PHE A 474 0.78 -4.24 -5.17
CA PHE A 474 2.23 -4.36 -5.18
C PHE A 474 2.95 -3.02 -4.88
N ALA A 475 2.46 -1.93 -5.49
CA ALA A 475 3.09 -0.62 -5.40
C ALA A 475 3.14 -0.06 -3.97
N THR A 476 2.15 -0.38 -3.13
CA THR A 476 2.09 0.12 -1.74
C THR A 476 3.27 -0.31 -0.86
N ALA A 477 3.97 -1.39 -1.22
CA ALA A 477 5.15 -1.89 -0.51
C ALA A 477 6.49 -1.59 -1.23
N HIS A 478 6.44 -1.24 -2.52
CA HIS A 478 7.60 -1.05 -3.39
C HIS A 478 7.87 0.41 -3.76
N SER A 479 6.94 1.31 -3.42
CA SER A 479 7.06 2.72 -3.77
C SER A 479 6.48 3.66 -2.73
N LEU A 480 7.03 4.88 -2.70
CA LEU A 480 6.50 6.02 -1.97
C LEU A 480 6.37 7.20 -2.92
N TRP A 481 5.17 7.77 -3.01
CA TRP A 481 4.90 8.94 -3.83
C TRP A 481 4.61 10.16 -2.97
N LEU A 482 5.38 11.22 -3.19
CA LEU A 482 5.39 12.48 -2.45
C LEU A 482 4.95 13.63 -3.37
N THR A 483 4.51 14.74 -2.79
CA THR A 483 4.20 15.97 -3.55
C THR A 483 5.28 17.02 -3.32
N ALA A 484 5.80 17.64 -4.39
CA ALA A 484 6.91 18.58 -4.31
C ALA A 484 6.65 19.83 -3.44
N GLU A 485 5.39 20.26 -3.38
CA GLU A 485 4.98 21.49 -2.70
C GLU A 485 4.78 21.31 -1.18
N LYS A 486 5.04 20.11 -0.63
CA LYS A 486 4.86 19.79 0.79
C LYS A 486 6.12 19.15 1.39
N ASP A 487 6.31 19.38 2.68
CA ASP A 487 7.36 18.74 3.46
C ASP A 487 7.10 17.23 3.62
N LEU A 488 8.14 16.48 3.98
CA LEU A 488 8.01 15.04 4.24
C LEU A 488 6.97 14.75 5.35
N PRO A 489 6.12 13.73 5.19
CA PRO A 489 5.25 13.28 6.28
C PRO A 489 6.07 12.85 7.49
N LYS A 490 5.73 13.35 8.67
CA LYS A 490 6.41 12.98 9.93
C LYS A 490 6.16 11.53 10.37
N ASP A 491 5.27 10.80 9.69
CA ASP A 491 4.83 9.45 10.03
C ASP A 491 5.42 8.35 9.12
N LEU A 492 6.51 8.64 8.42
CA LEU A 492 7.15 7.67 7.52
C LEU A 492 7.66 6.42 8.23
N ASP A 493 7.99 6.48 9.52
CA ASP A 493 8.28 5.31 10.36
C ASP A 493 7.15 4.25 10.32
N TRP A 494 5.89 4.67 10.18
CA TRP A 494 4.74 3.77 10.02
C TRP A 494 4.60 3.21 8.59
N HIS A 495 5.11 3.92 7.59
CA HIS A 495 5.13 3.45 6.21
C HIS A 495 6.16 2.33 6.03
N PHE A 496 7.37 2.51 6.57
CA PHE A 496 8.45 1.52 6.49
C PHE A 496 8.36 0.43 7.56
N GLY A 497 7.77 0.73 8.72
CA GLY A 497 7.59 -0.19 9.83
C GLY A 497 8.76 -0.27 10.80
N PHE A 498 9.74 0.62 10.66
CA PHE A 498 10.88 0.82 11.54
C PHE A 498 11.16 2.32 11.67
N ALA A 499 11.82 2.72 12.75
CA ALA A 499 12.33 4.09 12.88
C ALA A 499 13.47 4.30 11.88
N ILE A 500 13.31 5.30 11.01
CA ILE A 500 14.32 5.71 10.03
C ILE A 500 15.52 6.31 10.80
N PRO A 501 16.77 5.93 10.49
CA PRO A 501 17.92 6.59 11.11
C PRO A 501 18.08 8.00 10.54
N HIS A 502 18.46 8.95 11.40
CA HIS A 502 18.78 10.32 11.02
C HIS A 502 20.15 10.68 11.60
N ASN A 503 20.99 11.36 10.82
CA ASN A 503 22.35 11.75 11.21
C ASN A 503 23.24 10.56 11.64
N ALA A 504 23.07 9.39 11.02
CA ALA A 504 24.01 8.29 11.23
C ALA A 504 25.39 8.68 10.67
N THR A 505 26.47 8.17 11.26
CA THR A 505 27.82 8.45 10.75
C THR A 505 28.15 7.53 9.58
N ASP A 506 28.66 8.10 8.48
CA ASP A 506 28.98 7.41 7.20
C ASP A 506 30.06 6.31 7.30
N GLY A 507 30.53 5.98 8.51
CA GLY A 507 31.61 5.02 8.77
C GLY A 507 32.99 5.45 8.24
N THR A 508 33.08 6.55 7.49
CA THR A 508 34.33 7.12 7.01
C THR A 508 35.04 7.86 8.14
N SER A 509 36.08 7.25 8.70
CA SER A 509 37.08 8.03 9.44
C SER A 509 37.75 9.00 8.47
N GLU A 510 37.60 10.30 8.68
CA GLU A 510 38.39 11.29 7.94
C GLU A 510 39.87 11.11 8.30
N THR A 511 40.59 10.41 7.42
CA THR A 511 42.05 10.30 7.54
C THR A 511 42.67 11.66 7.21
N PRO A 512 43.76 12.07 7.89
CA PRO A 512 44.36 13.39 7.73
C PRO A 512 45.20 13.49 6.43
N VAL A 513 44.53 13.39 5.29
CA VAL A 513 45.09 13.47 3.92
C VAL A 513 44.16 14.36 3.07
N PRO A 514 44.64 14.94 1.94
CA PRO A 514 44.59 16.38 1.70
C PRO A 514 43.20 16.89 1.31
N GLY A 515 43.04 18.22 1.35
CA GLY A 515 41.76 18.93 1.25
C GLY A 515 40.83 18.57 0.08
N PRO A 516 39.55 18.98 0.18
CA PRO A 516 38.41 18.43 -0.58
C PRO A 516 38.59 18.41 -2.10
N GLU A 517 39.34 19.36 -2.67
CA GLU A 517 39.69 19.43 -4.09
C GLU A 517 40.40 18.17 -4.64
N ARG A 518 41.01 17.35 -3.78
CA ARG A 518 41.73 16.12 -4.18
C ARG A 518 40.96 14.83 -3.92
N ARG A 519 39.74 14.90 -3.37
CA ARG A 519 38.85 13.73 -3.30
C ARG A 519 38.36 13.42 -4.73
N PRO A 520 38.30 12.15 -5.17
CA PRO A 520 37.63 11.81 -6.42
C PRO A 520 36.17 12.26 -6.33
N GLN A 521 35.78 13.22 -7.16
CA GLN A 521 34.40 13.68 -7.21
C GLN A 521 33.48 12.49 -7.58
N PRO A 522 32.30 12.36 -6.96
CA PRO A 522 31.32 11.34 -7.34
C PRO A 522 31.06 11.42 -8.84
N LYS A 523 31.32 10.32 -9.56
CA LYS A 523 31.04 10.27 -10.99
C LYS A 523 29.55 10.11 -11.18
N HIS A 524 28.91 11.13 -11.75
CA HIS A 524 27.53 11.08 -12.19
C HIS A 524 27.29 9.87 -13.11
N ASP A 525 26.24 9.09 -12.83
CA ASP A 525 25.84 7.97 -13.69
C ASP A 525 25.15 8.52 -14.95
N PRO A 526 25.64 8.22 -16.18
CA PRO A 526 24.95 8.59 -17.42
C PRO A 526 23.48 8.14 -17.50
N ALA A 527 23.05 7.12 -16.73
CA ALA A 527 21.67 6.68 -16.64
C ALA A 527 20.72 7.69 -15.95
N ASP A 528 21.27 8.57 -15.10
CA ASP A 528 20.53 9.61 -14.35
C ASP A 528 20.27 10.89 -15.16
N GLY A 529 20.60 10.88 -16.46
CA GLY A 529 20.36 11.97 -17.41
C GLY A 529 21.43 13.06 -17.41
N PRO A 530 21.19 14.22 -18.06
CA PRO A 530 22.05 15.39 -17.95
C PRO A 530 22.14 15.92 -16.51
N VAL A 531 23.27 16.56 -16.20
CA VAL A 531 23.48 17.35 -14.98
C VAL A 531 23.20 18.83 -15.32
N ALA A 532 22.44 19.51 -14.47
CA ALA A 532 22.20 20.95 -14.59
C ALA A 532 23.49 21.75 -14.33
N SER A 533 23.63 22.94 -14.94
CA SER A 533 24.73 23.84 -14.62
C SER A 533 24.51 24.57 -13.28
N GLU A 534 25.58 25.05 -12.66
CA GLU A 534 25.51 25.76 -11.36
C GLU A 534 24.56 26.97 -11.43
N GLU A 535 24.61 27.75 -12.51
CA GLU A 535 23.70 28.89 -12.76
C GLU A 535 22.22 28.51 -12.93
N GLU A 536 21.92 27.25 -13.29
CA GLU A 536 20.54 26.75 -13.40
C GLU A 536 20.06 26.23 -12.05
N LEU A 537 20.91 25.53 -11.30
CA LEU A 537 20.64 25.05 -9.94
C LEU A 537 20.30 26.20 -8.98
N GLU A 538 21.06 27.31 -9.02
CA GLU A 538 20.77 28.50 -8.19
C GLU A 538 19.37 29.10 -8.44
N LYS A 539 18.76 28.84 -9.60
CA LYS A 539 17.41 29.35 -9.97
C LYS A 539 16.28 28.45 -9.50
N GLU A 540 16.49 27.16 -9.26
CA GLU A 540 15.39 26.25 -8.87
C GLU A 540 14.78 26.60 -7.48
N PRO A 541 15.56 26.86 -6.39
CA PRO A 541 14.99 27.15 -5.07
C PRO A 541 14.01 28.34 -4.99
N PRO A 542 14.27 29.52 -5.58
CA PRO A 542 13.29 30.60 -5.57
C PRO A 542 12.03 30.28 -6.39
N LEU A 543 12.15 29.51 -7.48
CA LEU A 543 11.01 29.06 -8.29
C LEU A 543 10.14 28.04 -7.53
N LEU A 544 10.75 27.09 -6.83
CA LEU A 544 10.05 26.16 -5.92
C LEU A 544 9.31 26.91 -4.81
N LYS A 545 9.91 27.95 -4.24
CA LYS A 545 9.25 28.82 -3.26
C LYS A 545 8.03 29.53 -3.87
N ARG A 546 8.16 30.12 -5.06
CA ARG A 546 7.04 30.75 -5.78
C ARG A 546 5.92 29.74 -6.09
N ALA A 547 6.25 28.50 -6.43
CA ALA A 547 5.28 27.43 -6.62
C ALA A 547 4.51 27.07 -5.34
N ARG A 548 5.19 26.97 -4.20
CA ARG A 548 4.55 26.74 -2.88
C ARG A 548 3.64 27.90 -2.47
N ASP A 549 4.02 29.14 -2.78
CA ASP A 549 3.22 30.33 -2.46
C ASP A 549 2.04 30.54 -3.42
N MET A 550 2.15 30.08 -4.68
CA MET A 550 1.03 29.98 -5.64
C MET A 550 -0.12 29.07 -5.13
N GLY A 551 0.18 28.11 -4.24
CA GLY A 551 -0.86 27.33 -3.55
C GLY A 551 -1.76 28.15 -2.63
N LYS A 552 -1.29 29.31 -2.14
CA LYS A 552 -1.92 30.14 -1.09
C LYS A 552 -2.46 31.47 -1.60
N THR A 553 -2.15 31.86 -2.83
CA THR A 553 -2.53 33.15 -3.41
C THR A 553 -4.05 33.27 -3.61
N LYS A 554 -4.53 34.51 -3.61
CA LYS A 554 -5.94 34.87 -3.92
C LYS A 554 -6.03 35.88 -5.06
N ASP A 555 -4.92 36.22 -5.72
CA ASP A 555 -4.93 37.13 -6.87
C ASP A 555 -5.66 36.46 -8.05
N PRO A 556 -6.73 37.07 -8.60
CA PRO A 556 -7.43 36.54 -9.77
C PRO A 556 -6.53 36.27 -10.99
N LYS A 557 -5.41 36.99 -11.16
CA LYS A 557 -4.46 36.77 -12.26
C LYS A 557 -3.67 35.48 -12.07
N ASP A 558 -3.09 35.30 -10.88
CA ASP A 558 -2.36 34.08 -10.49
C ASP A 558 -3.28 32.85 -10.63
N LEU A 559 -4.52 32.96 -10.13
CA LEU A 559 -5.53 31.90 -10.24
C LEU A 559 -5.89 31.59 -11.70
N ALA A 560 -6.06 32.60 -12.56
CA ALA A 560 -6.34 32.39 -13.98
C ALA A 560 -5.18 31.70 -14.73
N VAL A 561 -3.93 32.06 -14.43
CA VAL A 561 -2.73 31.38 -14.97
C VAL A 561 -2.70 29.93 -14.48
N ARG A 562 -2.89 29.70 -13.18
CA ARG A 562 -2.92 28.37 -12.59
C ARG A 562 -3.98 27.47 -13.22
N SER A 563 -5.24 27.93 -13.32
CA SER A 563 -6.31 27.16 -13.96
C SER A 563 -6.06 26.91 -15.45
N ALA A 564 -5.40 27.82 -16.17
CA ALA A 564 -5.01 27.59 -17.56
C ALA A 564 -3.94 26.49 -17.71
N ILE A 565 -3.02 26.38 -16.75
CA ILE A 565 -1.98 25.33 -16.72
C ILE A 565 -2.56 23.97 -16.33
N GLU A 566 -3.46 23.94 -15.34
CA GLU A 566 -4.19 22.72 -14.95
C GLU A 566 -5.05 22.20 -16.12
N ALA A 567 -5.75 23.09 -16.83
CA ALA A 567 -6.55 22.73 -18.00
C ALA A 567 -5.72 22.31 -19.24
N TRP A 568 -4.48 22.81 -19.38
CA TRP A 568 -3.56 22.36 -20.43
C TRP A 568 -2.98 20.97 -20.11
N ASN A 569 -2.63 20.75 -18.84
CA ASN A 569 -1.96 19.55 -18.34
C ASN A 569 -2.89 18.71 -17.47
N LEU A 570 -4.02 18.26 -18.04
CA LEU A 570 -5.06 17.53 -17.32
C LEU A 570 -4.52 16.26 -16.63
N ALA A 571 -3.54 15.58 -17.23
CA ALA A 571 -3.05 14.30 -16.71
C ALA A 571 -1.95 14.49 -15.66
N ASP A 572 -1.07 15.49 -15.80
CA ASP A 572 -0.16 15.88 -14.70
C ASP A 572 -0.97 16.42 -13.50
N THR A 573 -2.05 17.18 -13.74
CA THR A 573 -2.96 17.67 -12.69
C THR A 573 -3.63 16.51 -11.95
N GLU A 574 -4.18 15.54 -12.67
CA GLU A 574 -4.80 14.34 -12.10
C GLU A 574 -3.76 13.48 -11.36
N ALA A 575 -2.54 13.34 -11.87
CA ALA A 575 -1.45 12.63 -11.20
C ALA A 575 -1.12 13.26 -9.84
N TRP A 576 -0.94 14.58 -9.81
CA TRP A 576 -0.69 15.34 -8.59
C TRP A 576 -1.87 15.25 -7.61
N LYS A 577 -3.11 15.48 -8.07
CA LYS A 577 -4.32 15.37 -7.22
C LYS A 577 -4.49 13.95 -6.65
N PHE A 578 -4.22 12.91 -7.44
CA PHE A 578 -4.33 11.52 -7.00
C PHE A 578 -3.27 11.16 -5.95
N ALA A 579 -1.99 11.42 -6.22
CA ALA A 579 -0.90 11.13 -5.28
C ALA A 579 -1.07 11.88 -3.95
N ARG A 580 -1.41 13.17 -4.02
CA ARG A 580 -1.71 14.02 -2.86
C ARG A 580 -2.84 13.45 -2.00
N ALA A 581 -3.94 13.03 -2.62
CA ALA A 581 -5.08 12.45 -1.91
C ALA A 581 -4.79 11.05 -1.35
N PHE A 582 -4.05 10.21 -2.07
CA PHE A 582 -3.67 8.88 -1.59
C PHE A 582 -2.76 8.96 -0.36
N LEU A 583 -1.76 9.84 -0.38
CA LEU A 583 -0.88 10.11 0.75
C LEU A 583 -1.65 10.69 1.94
N ALA A 584 -2.56 11.64 1.69
CA ALA A 584 -3.43 12.23 2.71
C ALA A 584 -4.31 11.17 3.41
N ARG A 585 -4.90 10.24 2.63
CA ARG A 585 -5.71 9.15 3.18
C ARG A 585 -4.91 8.18 4.05
N ARG A 586 -3.67 7.86 3.69
CA ARG A 586 -2.77 7.01 4.51
C ARG A 586 -2.57 7.62 5.91
N ILE A 587 -2.37 8.93 5.97
CA ILE A 587 -2.18 9.67 7.23
C ILE A 587 -3.47 9.63 8.07
N VAL A 588 -4.63 9.82 7.43
CA VAL A 588 -5.95 9.74 8.10
C VAL A 588 -6.24 8.36 8.67
N GLU A 589 -6.08 7.30 7.87
CA GLU A 589 -6.27 5.90 8.30
C GLU A 589 -5.45 5.58 9.56
N ARG A 590 -4.17 5.98 9.56
CA ARG A 590 -3.25 5.74 10.67
C ARG A 590 -3.63 6.58 11.90
N LYS A 591 -3.95 7.87 11.74
CA LYS A 591 -4.38 8.74 12.85
C LYS A 591 -5.66 8.24 13.52
N GLU A 592 -6.68 7.88 12.77
CA GLU A 592 -7.95 7.41 13.32
C GLU A 592 -7.79 6.12 14.12
N TRP A 593 -6.96 5.19 13.61
CA TRP A 593 -6.58 4.00 14.36
C TRP A 593 -5.84 4.37 15.66
N GLU A 594 -4.81 5.20 15.58
CA GLU A 594 -4.01 5.60 16.74
C GLU A 594 -4.83 6.35 17.80
N ASP A 595 -5.68 7.29 17.39
CA ASP A 595 -6.57 8.03 18.28
C ASP A 595 -7.58 7.10 18.99
N SER A 596 -8.08 6.08 18.28
CA SER A 596 -8.94 5.04 18.87
C SER A 596 -8.18 4.16 19.87
N GLU A 597 -6.97 3.71 19.55
CA GLU A 597 -6.18 2.82 20.40
C GLU A 597 -5.53 3.54 21.59
N SER A 598 -5.22 4.84 21.47
CA SER A 598 -4.57 5.63 22.53
C SER A 598 -5.38 5.70 23.83
N GLN A 599 -6.67 5.41 23.76
CA GLN A 599 -7.60 5.41 24.89
C GLN A 599 -7.51 4.12 25.72
N TYR A 600 -6.97 3.05 25.15
CA TYR A 600 -6.82 1.74 25.79
C TYR A 600 -5.40 1.53 26.32
N ALA A 601 -5.23 0.55 27.22
CA ALA A 601 -3.95 0.18 27.84
C ALA A 601 -3.11 1.34 28.42
N GLY A 602 -3.72 2.49 28.76
CA GLY A 602 -3.02 3.67 29.27
C GLY A 602 -2.13 4.39 28.26
N GLY A 603 -2.37 4.21 26.94
CA GLY A 603 -1.57 4.82 25.88
C GLY A 603 -0.20 4.15 25.64
N VAL A 604 0.05 2.97 26.22
CA VAL A 604 1.26 2.17 25.97
C VAL A 604 1.40 1.89 24.46
N GLY A 605 2.63 2.04 23.93
CA GLY A 605 2.91 1.86 22.51
C GLY A 605 2.28 2.91 21.59
N SER A 606 2.02 4.14 22.06
CA SER A 606 1.63 5.29 21.22
C SER A 606 2.80 6.25 21.01
N GLU A 607 2.76 7.09 19.97
CA GLU A 607 3.84 8.09 19.73
C GLU A 607 3.90 9.16 20.82
N LYS A 608 2.76 9.47 21.47
CA LYS A 608 2.70 10.38 22.62
C LYS A 608 3.25 9.76 23.92
N GLY A 609 3.67 8.49 23.90
CA GLY A 609 4.12 7.76 25.08
C GLY A 609 2.98 7.36 26.04
N ARG A 610 3.36 6.81 27.20
CA ARG A 610 2.41 6.49 28.27
C ARG A 610 1.82 7.76 28.88
N ARG A 611 0.49 7.85 28.97
CA ARG A 611 -0.18 8.93 29.74
C ARG A 611 0.13 8.71 31.22
N GLN A 612 0.76 9.68 31.89
CA GLN A 612 1.26 9.49 33.25
C GLN A 612 0.19 9.76 34.32
N SER A 613 -0.89 10.50 34.02
CA SER A 613 -2.04 10.58 34.93
C SER A 613 -3.39 10.87 34.24
N LEU A 614 -4.47 10.79 35.02
CA LEU A 614 -5.81 11.27 34.65
C LEU A 614 -5.88 12.79 34.39
N GLY A 615 -4.85 13.56 34.78
CA GLY A 615 -4.78 15.01 34.58
C GLY A 615 -4.46 15.44 33.15
N ASP A 616 -3.72 14.63 32.39
CA ASP A 616 -3.26 14.98 31.03
C ASP A 616 -4.41 15.09 30.01
N ARG A 617 -5.62 14.65 30.38
CA ARG A 617 -6.84 14.70 29.55
C ARG A 617 -7.30 16.13 29.22
N TRP A 618 -6.75 17.14 29.89
CA TRP A 618 -7.17 18.55 29.77
C TRP A 618 -6.16 19.49 29.09
N LEU A 619 -4.96 19.00 28.72
CA LEU A 619 -3.91 19.83 28.12
C LEU A 619 -3.81 19.75 26.59
N ASP A 620 -4.48 18.79 25.95
CA ASP A 620 -4.49 18.57 24.50
C ASP A 620 -5.58 19.40 23.75
N ARG A 621 -5.84 20.64 24.20
CA ARG A 621 -6.68 21.63 23.47
C ARG A 621 -6.12 23.06 23.62
N ASP A 622 -5.13 23.37 22.79
CA ASP A 622 -4.89 24.69 22.18
C ASP A 622 -4.21 24.48 20.81
#